data_AF-A0AAV4JWU4-F1
#
_entry.id   AF-A0AAV4JWU4-F1
#
_cell.length_a   1.000
_cell.length_b   1.000
_cell.length_c   1.000
_cell.angle_alpha   90.00
_cell.angle_beta   90.00
_cell.angle_gamma   90.00
#
_symmetry.space_group_name_H-M   'P 1'
#
loop_
_entity.id
_entity.type
_entity.pdbx_description
1 polymer ?
#
loop_
_entity_poly.entity_id
_entity_poly.type
_entity_poly.pdbx_seq_one_letter_code
_entity_poly.pdbx_strand_id
1 'polypeptide(L)' 'MSKALKYYNTFSERIICAKFKEKHHDTLLIQAYAPTTDHDEEEIEQFYDDLSEIIKRNKAWKDKLFVVGDFNAKVGKE' A
#
# COMPACT_ATOMS: atom_id res chain seq x y z
N MET A 1 -9.61 14.33 -22.50
CA MET A 1 -8.63 14.07 -21.42
C MET A 1 -8.39 12.58 -21.33
N SER A 2 -7.14 12.11 -21.39
CA SER A 2 -6.85 10.68 -21.19
C SER A 2 -6.97 10.34 -19.70
N LYS A 3 -7.54 9.17 -19.37
CA LYS A 3 -7.59 8.69 -17.99
C LYS A 3 -6.18 8.36 -17.50
N ALA A 4 -5.79 8.91 -16.36
CA ALA A 4 -4.50 8.62 -15.72
C ALA A 4 -4.54 7.27 -14.97
N LEU A 5 -5.66 6.93 -14.33
CA LEU A 5 -5.83 5.62 -13.67
C LEU A 5 -5.97 4.50 -14.71
N LYS A 6 -5.10 3.49 -14.66
CA LYS A 6 -5.18 2.28 -15.49
C LYS A 6 -6.10 1.24 -14.85
N TYR A 7 -5.81 0.87 -13.61
CA TYR A 7 -6.60 -0.06 -12.82
C TYR A 7 -6.33 0.15 -11.33
N TYR A 8 -7.19 -0.42 -10.49
CA TYR A 8 -7.00 -0.52 -9.05
C TYR A 8 -7.37 -1.93 -8.58
N ASN A 9 -6.84 -2.32 -7.42
CA ASN A 9 -7.22 -3.54 -6.72
C ASN A 9 -7.40 -3.23 -5.24
N THR A 10 -8.52 -3.65 -4.66
CA THR A 10 -8.79 -3.57 -3.22
C THR A 10 -8.42 -4.90 -2.59
N PHE A 11 -7.45 -4.90 -1.68
CA PHE A 11 -7.02 -6.13 -1.00
C PHE A 11 -7.81 -6.36 0.29
N SER A 12 -8.20 -5.28 0.96
CA SER A 12 -9.06 -5.29 2.14
C SER A 12 -9.74 -3.92 2.28
N GLU A 13 -10.53 -3.74 3.34
CA GLU A 13 -11.08 -2.42 3.72
C GLU A 13 -9.98 -1.40 4.06
N ARG A 14 -8.75 -1.86 4.34
CA ARG A 14 -7.62 -1.04 4.80
C ARG A 14 -6.49 -0.88 3.78
N ILE A 15 -6.51 -1.63 2.67
CA ILE A 15 -5.44 -1.59 1.66
C ILE A 15 -6.01 -1.55 0.24
N ILE A 16 -5.65 -0.50 -0.50
CA ILE A 16 -5.95 -0.37 -1.93
C ILE A 16 -4.67 -0.09 -2.73
N CYS A 17 -4.55 -0.72 -3.88
CA CYS A 17 -3.51 -0.44 -4.86
C CYS A 17 -4.11 0.23 -6.10
N ALA A 18 -3.48 1.27 -6.62
CA ALA A 18 -3.89 1.95 -7.84
C ALA A 18 -2.69 2.16 -8.77
N LYS A 19 -2.85 1.82 -10.05
CA LYS A 19 -1.82 2.01 -11.07
C LYS A 19 -2.16 3.19 -11.97
N PHE A 20 -1.24 4.15 -12.05
CA PHE A 20 -1.37 5.36 -12.83
C PHE A 20 -0.42 5.33 -14.03
N LYS A 21 -0.96 5.70 -15.19
CA LYS A 21 -0.22 5.90 -16.43
C LYS A 21 0.61 7.16 -16.33
N GLU A 22 1.90 7.03 -16.61
CA GLU A 22 2.80 8.16 -16.77
C GLU A 22 3.62 8.06 -18.06
N LYS A 23 4.40 9.11 -18.35
CA LYS A 23 5.14 9.24 -19.61
C LYS A 23 6.29 8.22 -19.74
N HIS A 24 6.97 7.89 -18.64
CA HIS A 24 8.18 7.06 -18.65
C HIS A 24 7.95 5.72 -17.97
N HIS A 25 7.57 5.75 -16.70
CA HIS A 25 7.33 4.59 -15.86
C HIS A 25 6.02 4.81 -15.14
N ASP A 26 5.10 3.85 -15.23
CA ASP A 26 3.85 3.93 -14.48
C ASP A 26 4.15 4.04 -12.99
N THR A 27 3.21 4.64 -12.27
CA THR A 27 3.26 4.70 -10.80
C THR A 27 2.27 3.70 -10.24
N LEU A 28 2.74 2.85 -9.34
CA LEU A 28 1.91 2.03 -8.48
C LEU A 28 1.87 2.67 -7.10
N LEU A 29 0.67 3.04 -6.68
CA LEU A 29 0.39 3.60 -5.36
C LEU A 29 -0.30 2.52 -4.52
N ILE A 30 0.28 2.18 -3.38
CA ILE A 30 -0.35 1.39 -2.34
C ILE A 30 -0.76 2.36 -1.24
N GLN A 31 -2.07 2.53 -1.04
CA GLN A 31 -2.57 3.24 0.12
C GLN A 31 -2.88 2.22 1.21
N ALA A 32 -2.38 2.49 2.41
CA ALA A 32 -2.56 1.67 3.60
C ALA A 32 -3.21 2.51 4.72
N TYR A 33 -4.16 1.91 5.43
CA TYR A 33 -4.79 2.47 6.62
C TYR A 33 -4.69 1.48 7.78
N ALA A 34 -3.57 1.56 8.52
CA ALA A 34 -3.26 0.63 9.59
C ALA A 34 -4.26 0.72 10.75
N PRO A 35 -4.51 -0.38 11.46
CA PRO A 35 -5.24 -0.35 12.73
C PRO A 35 -4.57 0.61 13.73
N THR A 36 -5.35 1.19 14.65
CA THR A 36 -4.84 1.93 15.80
C THR A 36 -4.29 0.97 16.87
N THR A 37 -3.61 1.49 17.88
CA THR A 37 -3.08 0.70 19.01
C THR A 37 -4.15 0.09 19.92
N ASP A 38 -5.42 0.40 19.69
CA ASP A 38 -6.55 -0.13 20.46
C ASP A 38 -7.07 -1.47 19.89
N HIS A 39 -6.54 -1.89 18.74
CA HIS A 39 -6.78 -3.21 18.15
C HIS A 39 -5.87 -4.28 18.75
N ASP A 40 -6.27 -5.55 18.61
CA ASP A 40 -5.48 -6.68 19.06
C ASP A 40 -4.13 -6.75 18.32
N GLU A 41 -3.06 -7.13 19.04
CA GLU A 41 -1.71 -7.22 18.46
C GLU A 41 -1.67 -8.14 17.23
N GLU A 42 -2.41 -9.25 17.26
CA GLU A 42 -2.54 -10.18 16.13
C GLU A 42 -3.15 -9.51 14.88
N GLU A 43 -4.15 -8.63 15.04
CA GLU A 43 -4.74 -7.88 13.93
C GLU A 43 -3.75 -6.88 13.33
N ILE A 44 -2.95 -6.24 14.19
CA ILE A 44 -1.90 -5.29 13.78
C ILE A 44 -0.80 -6.04 13.02
N GLU A 45 -0.29 -7.14 13.56
CA GLU A 45 0.74 -7.95 12.93
C GLU A 45 0.27 -8.50 11.57
N GLN A 46 -0.93 -9.08 11.51
CA GLN A 46 -1.49 -9.61 10.27
C GLN A 46 -1.62 -8.52 9.20
N PHE A 47 -2.04 -7.30 9.58
CA PHE A 47 -2.10 -6.18 8.64
C PHE A 47 -0.73 -5.85 8.03
N TYR A 48 0.33 -5.82 8.84
CA TYR A 48 1.67 -5.52 8.35
C TYR A 48 2.27 -6.65 7.52
N ASP A 49 1.97 -7.90 7.86
CA ASP A 49 2.35 -9.06 7.05
C ASP A 49 1.66 -9.02 5.68
N ASP A 50 0.35 -8.78 5.64
CA ASP A 50 -0.41 -8.62 4.40
C ASP A 50 0.15 -7.48 3.54
N LEU A 51 0.42 -6.31 4.15
CA LEU A 51 0.99 -5.16 3.46
C LEU A 51 2.38 -5.51 2.87
N SER A 52 3.22 -6.20 3.62
CA SER A 52 4.54 -6.68 3.18
C SER A 52 4.44 -7.62 1.99
N GLU A 53 3.50 -8.56 2.02
CA GLU A 53 3.24 -9.45 0.89
C GLU A 53 2.73 -8.71 -0.35
N ILE A 54 1.80 -7.77 -0.19
CA ILE A 54 1.26 -6.97 -1.28
C ILE A 54 2.38 -6.14 -1.93
N ILE A 55 3.26 -5.52 -1.14
CA ILE A 55 4.44 -4.80 -1.64
C ILE A 55 5.32 -5.74 -2.46
N LYS A 56 5.65 -6.93 -1.95
CA LYS A 56 6.50 -7.92 -2.65
C LYS A 56 5.87 -8.37 -3.97
N ARG A 57 4.56 -8.67 -3.97
CA ARG A 57 3.83 -9.16 -5.15
C ARG A 57 3.71 -8.10 -6.25
N ASN A 58 3.58 -6.83 -5.88
CA ASN A 58 3.33 -5.76 -6.85
C ASN A 58 4.56 -4.92 -7.21
N LYS A 59 5.73 -5.21 -6.62
CA LYS A 59 6.99 -4.53 -6.95
C LYS A 59 7.49 -4.98 -8.33
N ALA A 60 7.05 -4.27 -9.37
CA ALA A 60 7.61 -4.41 -10.72
C ALA A 60 8.89 -3.57 -10.85
N TRP A 61 9.94 -4.12 -11.46
CA TRP A 61 11.24 -3.44 -11.65
C TRP A 61 11.13 -2.09 -12.40
N LYS A 62 10.12 -1.93 -13.24
CA LYS A 62 9.94 -0.77 -14.12
C LYS A 62 8.95 0.26 -13.59
N ASP A 63 8.17 -0.04 -12.55
CA ASP A 63 7.17 0.88 -12.04
C ASP A 63 7.72 1.59 -10.80
N LYS A 64 7.32 2.86 -10.64
CA LYS A 64 7.59 3.59 -9.39
C LYS A 64 6.59 3.13 -8.35
N LEU A 65 7.08 2.54 -7.25
CA LEU A 65 6.24 2.09 -6.14
C LEU A 65 6.24 3.15 -5.04
N PHE A 66 5.05 3.63 -4.68
CA PHE A 66 4.84 4.44 -3.49
C PHE A 66 3.92 3.68 -2.53
N VAL A 67 4.35 3.56 -1.27
CA VAL A 67 3.51 3.06 -0.18
C VAL A 67 3.20 4.26 0.69
N VAL A 68 1.93 4.63 0.78
CA VAL A 68 1.47 5.86 1.43
C VAL A 68 0.28 5.56 2.33
N GLY A 69 -0.06 6.51 3.18
CA GLY A 69 -1.26 6.45 4.00
C GLY A 69 -0.93 6.67 5.47
N ASP A 70 -1.80 6.16 6.33
CA ASP A 70 -1.64 6.24 7.77
C ASP A 70 -1.20 4.86 8.27
N PHE A 71 0.03 4.80 8.75
CA PHE A 71 0.60 3.56 9.26
C PHE A 71 0.36 3.38 10.75
N ASN A 72 -0.03 4.42 11.52
CA ASN A 72 -0.10 4.31 12.99
C ASN A 72 1.13 3.66 13.65
N ALA A 73 2.28 3.69 12.97
CA ALA A 73 3.51 3.03 13.39
C ALA A 73 4.30 3.92 14.34
N LYS A 74 4.83 3.34 15.42
CA LYS A 74 5.91 3.97 16.17
C LYS A 74 7.23 3.69 15.45
N VAL A 75 7.95 4.75 15.08
CA VAL A 75 9.27 4.63 14.45
C VAL A 75 10.33 5.04 15.46
N GLY A 76 11.29 4.16 15.74
CA GLY A 76 12.37 4.41 16.70
C GLY A 76 12.54 3.27 17.69
N LYS A 77 13.33 3.52 18.74
CA LYS A 77 13.41 2.62 19.89
C LYS A 77 12.28 2.97 20.87
N GLU A 78 11.82 1.97 21.61
CA GLU A 78 11.09 2.21 22.86
C GLU A 78 11.94 3.01 23.86
#